data_AF-A0A1H3YHD9-F1
#
_entry.id   AF-A0A1H3YHD9-F1
#
_cell.length_a   1.000
_cell.length_b   1.000
_cell.length_c   1.000
_cell.angle_alpha   90.00
_cell.angle_beta   90.00
_cell.angle_gamma   90.00
#
_symmetry.space_group_name_H-M   'P 1'
#
loop_
_entity.id
_entity.type
_entity.pdbx_description
1 polymer ?
#
loop_
_entity_poly.entity_id
_entity_poly.type
_entity_poly.pdbx_seq_one_letter_code
_entity_poly.pdbx_strand_id
1 'polypeptide(L)'
;MLSRTLKLVLQVFIVAVIIMLPTTPSYAEVVTVEAEGTYLVGDGLNENINIAKELARRDALRNASERAGVYVQSYSVTSNNVLTKDEVTVVSANILQIINQECFPTVEGKNIKFVYRIKANIDVSNLNSQIERVLSNKEVLRKNVVLEQRISSLEKENASLKNSYNNASNESQKNLYQKLILENENNIANTFRYTERLPKCEMAIGGITFGRTLNYVKQIYGEPNKITHFAGDGVKVINYYYGNNLRVVGRVFARWSKETGYYSPIAEGDYPVTGVIITDGSLTMPCGIKVGDSYLKVVEKFGIGAKYVPYKHEDRTGYSYLLRATLEEMHFQVDKNGIICEMGTSTDF
;
A
#
# COMPACT_ATOMS: atom_id res chain seq x y z
N MET A 1 -41.48 -55.95 11.03
CA MET A 1 -40.02 -55.83 11.23
C MET A 1 -39.34 -56.09 9.88
N LEU A 2 -38.83 -55.07 9.18
CA LEU A 2 -38.07 -55.32 7.94
C LEU A 2 -36.81 -56.13 8.28
N SER A 3 -36.50 -57.14 7.46
CA SER A 3 -35.30 -57.97 7.63
C SER A 3 -34.05 -57.09 7.58
N ARG A 4 -33.01 -57.49 8.32
CA ARG A 4 -31.72 -56.78 8.39
C ARG A 4 -31.13 -56.51 6.99
N THR A 5 -31.35 -57.43 6.06
CA THR A 5 -30.92 -57.32 4.65
C THR A 5 -31.68 -56.23 3.89
N LEU A 6 -33.00 -56.09 4.10
CA LEU A 6 -33.81 -55.09 3.41
C LEU A 6 -33.47 -53.66 3.88
N LYS A 7 -33.08 -53.49 5.15
CA LYS A 7 -32.59 -52.20 5.68
C LYS A 7 -31.23 -51.80 5.08
N LEU A 8 -30.32 -52.75 4.91
CA LEU A 8 -29.02 -52.51 4.30
C LEU A 8 -29.14 -52.12 2.82
N VAL A 9 -29.99 -52.80 2.06
CA VAL A 9 -30.25 -52.45 0.66
C VAL A 9 -30.86 -51.05 0.54
N LEU A 10 -31.81 -50.71 1.41
CA LEU A 10 -32.42 -49.38 1.44
C LEU A 10 -31.41 -48.28 1.79
N GLN A 11 -30.50 -48.52 2.74
CA GLN A 11 -29.44 -47.56 3.07
C GLN A 11 -28.47 -47.36 1.91
N VAL A 12 -28.05 -48.43 1.23
CA VAL A 12 -27.18 -48.34 0.06
C VAL A 12 -27.88 -47.58 -1.08
N PHE A 13 -29.17 -47.82 -1.28
CA PHE A 13 -29.97 -47.11 -2.28
C PHE A 13 -30.10 -45.62 -1.97
N ILE A 14 -30.36 -45.25 -0.71
CA ILE A 14 -30.44 -43.83 -0.28
C ILE A 14 -29.10 -43.12 -0.48
N VAL A 15 -27.98 -43.77 -0.12
CA VAL A 15 -26.64 -43.20 -0.32
C VAL A 15 -26.33 -43.03 -1.81
N ALA A 16 -26.68 -44.01 -2.66
CA ALA A 16 -26.50 -43.91 -4.10
C ALA A 16 -27.32 -42.76 -4.73
N VAL A 17 -28.55 -42.54 -4.26
CA VAL A 17 -29.40 -41.43 -4.71
C VAL A 17 -28.84 -40.07 -4.30
N ILE A 18 -28.27 -39.96 -3.09
CA ILE A 18 -27.63 -38.71 -2.62
C ILE A 18 -26.38 -38.37 -3.44
N ILE A 19 -25.61 -39.38 -3.89
CA ILE A 19 -24.43 -39.19 -4.73
C ILE A 19 -24.80 -38.77 -6.16
N MET A 20 -25.99 -39.15 -6.64
CA MET A 20 -26.49 -38.79 -7.98
C MET A 20 -27.19 -37.42 -8.04
N LEU A 21 -27.32 -36.69 -6.92
CA LEU A 21 -27.84 -35.33 -6.96
C LEU A 21 -26.84 -34.44 -7.73
N PRO A 22 -27.27 -33.78 -8.82
CA PRO A 22 -26.38 -32.95 -9.62
C PRO A 22 -25.88 -31.79 -8.77
N THR A 23 -24.57 -31.77 -8.51
CA THR A 23 -23.90 -30.59 -7.97
C THR A 23 -23.86 -29.55 -9.08
N THR A 24 -24.73 -28.54 -9.00
CA THR A 24 -24.64 -27.41 -9.93
C THR A 24 -23.30 -26.73 -9.71
N PRO A 25 -22.44 -26.61 -10.74
CA PRO A 25 -21.23 -25.83 -10.62
C PRO A 25 -21.61 -24.39 -10.27
N SER A 26 -21.22 -23.96 -9.06
CA SER A 26 -21.26 -22.55 -8.67
C SER A 26 -20.25 -21.82 -9.54
N TYR A 27 -20.69 -21.27 -10.66
CA TYR A 27 -19.88 -20.35 -11.45
C TYR A 27 -19.72 -19.07 -10.63
N ALA A 28 -18.53 -18.88 -10.06
CA ALA A 28 -18.11 -17.55 -9.62
C ALA A 28 -17.95 -16.71 -10.89
N GLU A 29 -19.00 -15.96 -11.24
CA GLU A 29 -18.97 -15.04 -12.38
C GLU A 29 -17.98 -13.92 -12.07
N VAL A 30 -16.90 -13.87 -12.85
CA VAL A 30 -15.89 -12.81 -12.74
C VAL A 30 -16.43 -11.59 -13.49
N VAL A 31 -16.83 -10.56 -12.75
CA VAL A 31 -17.31 -9.31 -13.33
C VAL A 31 -16.12 -8.45 -13.74
N THR A 32 -16.02 -8.11 -15.03
CA THR A 32 -14.94 -7.27 -15.57
C THR A 32 -15.43 -5.86 -15.87
N VAL A 33 -14.61 -4.86 -15.52
CA VAL A 33 -14.82 -3.45 -15.75
C VAL A 33 -13.71 -2.92 -16.64
N GLU A 34 -14.09 -2.17 -17.67
CA GLU A 34 -13.15 -1.40 -18.49
C GLU A 34 -13.42 0.10 -18.27
N ALA A 35 -12.36 0.89 -18.16
CA ALA A 35 -12.46 2.34 -18.00
C ALA A 35 -11.28 3.06 -18.66
N GLU A 36 -11.55 4.27 -19.13
CA GLU A 36 -10.56 5.20 -19.66
C GLU A 36 -10.47 6.42 -18.76
N GLY A 37 -9.27 6.99 -18.66
CA GLY A 37 -9.03 8.28 -18.04
C GLY A 37 -8.04 9.07 -18.85
N THR A 38 -8.12 10.40 -18.78
CA THR A 38 -7.31 11.27 -19.63
C THR A 38 -6.74 12.46 -18.89
N TYR A 39 -5.60 12.96 -19.37
CA TYR A 39 -5.01 14.19 -18.88
C TYR A 39 -4.33 14.96 -20.00
N LEU A 40 -4.69 16.24 -20.14
CA LEU A 40 -4.12 17.16 -21.12
C LEU A 40 -2.93 17.90 -20.51
N VAL A 41 -1.77 17.76 -21.12
CA VAL A 41 -0.53 18.48 -20.77
C VAL A 41 -0.63 19.91 -21.32
N GLY A 42 -0.38 20.91 -20.47
CA GLY A 42 -0.42 22.34 -20.85
C GLY A 42 0.92 22.87 -21.38
N ASP A 43 0.92 24.11 -21.91
CA ASP A 43 2.10 24.82 -22.46
C ASP A 43 3.13 25.28 -21.40
N GLY A 44 3.00 24.83 -20.15
CA GLY A 44 3.91 25.19 -19.08
C GLY A 44 5.29 24.56 -19.27
N LEU A 45 6.35 25.39 -19.27
CA LEU A 45 7.75 25.03 -19.55
C LEU A 45 8.35 23.86 -18.72
N ASN A 46 7.66 23.36 -17.69
CA ASN A 46 8.16 22.33 -16.77
C ASN A 46 7.08 21.31 -16.31
N GLU A 47 6.04 21.04 -17.09
CA GLU A 47 5.10 19.98 -16.71
C GLU A 47 5.79 18.60 -16.69
N ASN A 48 5.75 17.96 -15.52
CA ASN A 48 6.37 16.66 -15.32
C ASN A 48 5.51 15.57 -15.99
N ILE A 49 6.03 14.99 -17.07
CA ILE A 49 5.38 13.91 -17.85
C ILE A 49 4.93 12.75 -16.95
N ASN A 50 5.66 12.44 -15.88
CA ASN A 50 5.27 11.38 -14.96
C ASN A 50 4.02 11.78 -14.14
N ILE A 51 3.90 13.04 -13.73
CA ILE A 51 2.70 13.55 -13.05
C ILE A 51 1.50 13.50 -13.99
N ALA A 52 1.68 13.90 -15.26
CA ALA A 52 0.61 13.85 -16.26
C ALA A 52 0.08 12.41 -16.48
N LYS A 53 0.98 11.43 -16.56
CA LYS A 53 0.60 10.01 -16.65
C LYS A 53 -0.12 9.51 -15.40
N GLU A 54 0.34 9.89 -14.21
CA GLU A 54 -0.33 9.53 -12.96
C GLU A 54 -1.72 10.14 -12.84
N LEU A 55 -1.91 11.38 -13.31
CA LEU A 55 -3.21 12.04 -13.31
C LEU A 55 -4.19 11.35 -14.27
N ALA A 56 -3.75 10.97 -15.47
CA ALA A 56 -4.56 10.18 -16.40
C ALA A 56 -4.90 8.78 -15.83
N ARG A 57 -3.93 8.12 -15.20
CA ARG A 57 -4.14 6.83 -14.52
C ARG A 57 -5.17 6.92 -13.40
N ARG A 58 -5.09 7.97 -12.59
CA ARG A 58 -6.02 8.20 -11.48
C ARG A 58 -7.43 8.49 -11.97
N ASP A 59 -7.56 9.25 -13.06
CA ASP A 59 -8.84 9.47 -13.71
C ASP A 59 -9.45 8.13 -14.20
N ALA A 60 -8.63 7.26 -14.79
CA ALA A 60 -9.06 5.93 -15.23
C ALA A 60 -9.48 5.03 -14.06
N LEU A 61 -8.71 5.03 -12.97
CA LEU A 61 -9.03 4.27 -11.76
C LEU A 61 -10.32 4.76 -11.10
N ARG A 62 -10.51 6.07 -11.07
CA ARG A 62 -11.75 6.67 -10.58
C ARG A 62 -12.93 6.17 -11.42
N ASN A 63 -12.84 6.25 -12.75
CA ASN A 63 -13.90 5.79 -13.65
C ASN A 63 -14.16 4.28 -13.52
N ALA A 64 -13.13 3.46 -13.29
CA ALA A 64 -13.27 2.04 -13.00
C ALA A 64 -13.99 1.80 -11.65
N SER A 65 -13.61 2.55 -10.62
CA SER A 65 -14.21 2.47 -9.28
C SER A 65 -15.67 2.90 -9.29
N GLU A 66 -16.02 3.96 -10.02
CA GLU A 66 -17.40 4.41 -10.19
C GLU A 66 -18.28 3.31 -10.84
N ARG A 67 -17.74 2.58 -11.83
CA ARG A 67 -18.43 1.43 -12.44
C ARG A 67 -18.57 0.25 -11.47
N ALA A 68 -17.53 -0.05 -10.68
CA ALA A 68 -17.60 -1.07 -9.63
C ALA A 68 -18.58 -0.69 -8.50
N GLY A 69 -18.77 0.60 -8.25
CA GLY A 69 -19.75 1.14 -7.29
C GLY A 69 -21.17 0.70 -7.53
N VAL A 70 -21.58 0.59 -8.79
CA VAL A 70 -22.91 0.07 -9.16
C VAL A 70 -23.09 -1.36 -8.69
N TYR A 71 -22.04 -2.19 -8.82
CA TYR A 71 -22.05 -3.57 -8.38
C TYR A 71 -22.07 -3.69 -6.85
N VAL A 72 -21.21 -2.93 -6.16
CA VAL A 72 -21.17 -2.90 -4.69
C VAL A 72 -22.49 -2.44 -4.10
N GLN A 73 -23.11 -1.42 -4.68
CA GLN A 73 -24.40 -0.91 -4.22
C GLN A 73 -25.49 -1.97 -4.37
N SER A 74 -25.55 -2.65 -5.52
CA SER A 74 -26.47 -3.76 -5.76
C SER A 74 -26.28 -4.89 -4.74
N TYR A 75 -25.02 -5.31 -4.52
CA TYR A 75 -24.67 -6.38 -3.59
C TYR A 75 -24.95 -6.03 -2.12
N SER A 76 -24.70 -4.78 -1.72
CA SER A 76 -24.93 -4.32 -0.36
C SER A 76 -26.42 -4.37 0.00
N VAL A 77 -27.28 -3.93 -0.93
CA VAL A 77 -28.74 -3.96 -0.76
C VAL A 77 -29.24 -5.40 -0.63
N THR A 78 -28.74 -6.33 -1.43
CA THR A 78 -29.13 -7.76 -1.34
C THR A 78 -28.60 -8.44 -0.06
N SER A 79 -27.55 -7.89 0.55
CA SER A 79 -26.92 -8.42 1.77
C SER A 79 -27.36 -7.72 3.07
N ASN A 80 -28.42 -6.91 3.04
CA ASN A 80 -28.93 -6.11 4.18
C ASN A 80 -27.90 -5.14 4.80
N ASN A 81 -26.83 -4.79 4.08
CA ASN A 81 -25.88 -3.76 4.48
C ASN A 81 -26.33 -2.41 3.88
N VAL A 82 -26.48 -1.38 4.70
CA VAL A 82 -26.77 -0.02 4.22
C VAL A 82 -25.48 0.77 4.20
N LEU A 83 -24.83 0.83 3.04
CA LEU A 83 -23.64 1.64 2.82
C LEU A 83 -24.01 3.04 2.36
N THR A 84 -23.31 4.03 2.89
CA THR A 84 -23.29 5.40 2.39
C THR A 84 -22.48 5.49 1.09
N LYS A 85 -22.62 6.60 0.36
CA LYS A 85 -21.92 6.82 -0.92
C LYS A 85 -20.39 6.73 -0.78
N ASP A 86 -19.85 7.26 0.30
CA ASP A 86 -18.40 7.25 0.55
C ASP A 86 -17.90 5.84 0.86
N GLU A 87 -18.69 5.06 1.61
CA GLU A 87 -18.39 3.65 1.92
C GLU A 87 -18.45 2.79 0.64
N VAL A 88 -19.45 2.99 -0.22
CA VAL A 88 -19.52 2.32 -1.54
C VAL A 88 -18.29 2.64 -2.36
N THR A 89 -17.87 3.90 -2.42
CA THR A 89 -16.71 4.33 -3.21
C THR A 89 -15.42 3.62 -2.75
N VAL A 90 -15.23 3.52 -1.43
CA VAL A 90 -14.03 2.89 -0.86
C VAL A 90 -14.04 1.38 -1.02
N VAL A 91 -15.18 0.71 -0.82
CA VAL A 91 -15.30 -0.73 -1.07
C VAL A 91 -15.03 -1.03 -2.54
N SER A 92 -15.57 -0.21 -3.44
CA SER A 92 -15.41 -0.38 -4.90
C SER A 92 -13.96 -0.24 -5.35
N ALA A 93 -13.22 0.72 -4.79
CA ALA A 93 -11.80 0.87 -5.09
C ALA A 93 -10.97 -0.34 -4.60
N ASN A 94 -11.37 -0.97 -3.49
CA ASN A 94 -10.62 -2.05 -2.85
C ASN A 94 -10.88 -3.44 -3.43
N ILE A 95 -12.00 -3.64 -4.13
CA ILE A 95 -12.35 -4.92 -4.78
C ILE A 95 -11.94 -4.95 -6.25
N LEU A 96 -11.44 -3.84 -6.80
CA LEU A 96 -10.92 -3.80 -8.16
C LEU A 96 -9.54 -4.46 -8.22
N GLN A 97 -9.43 -5.49 -9.05
CA GLN A 97 -8.18 -6.16 -9.39
C GLN A 97 -7.80 -5.80 -10.83
N ILE A 98 -6.79 -4.96 -11.02
CA ILE A 98 -6.35 -4.55 -12.35
C ILE A 98 -5.71 -5.75 -13.06
N ILE A 99 -6.27 -6.11 -14.21
CA ILE A 99 -5.78 -7.21 -15.05
C ILE A 99 -4.85 -6.68 -16.13
N ASN A 100 -5.20 -5.52 -16.70
CA ASN A 100 -4.40 -4.85 -17.71
C ASN A 100 -4.50 -3.33 -17.55
N GLN A 101 -3.40 -2.65 -17.85
CA GLN A 101 -3.32 -1.21 -17.87
C GLN A 101 -2.38 -0.74 -18.98
N GLU A 102 -2.83 0.24 -19.76
CA GLU A 102 -2.09 0.77 -20.89
C GLU A 102 -2.15 2.30 -20.88
N CYS A 103 -1.01 2.94 -21.16
CA CYS A 103 -0.90 4.39 -21.26
C CYS A 103 -0.28 4.74 -22.60
N PHE A 104 -0.95 5.57 -23.38
CA PHE A 104 -0.45 6.04 -24.65
C PHE A 104 -0.68 7.56 -24.81
N PRO A 105 0.28 8.27 -25.43
CA PRO A 105 0.11 9.68 -25.77
C PRO A 105 -0.78 9.82 -27.00
N THR A 106 -1.62 10.84 -26.99
CA THR A 106 -2.43 11.30 -28.11
C THR A 106 -2.21 12.80 -28.29
N VAL A 107 -2.39 13.31 -29.51
CA VAL A 107 -2.25 14.74 -29.79
C VAL A 107 -3.63 15.37 -29.86
N GLU A 108 -3.88 16.41 -29.05
CA GLU A 108 -5.13 17.17 -29.05
C GLU A 108 -4.79 18.64 -29.33
N GLY A 109 -4.89 19.04 -30.60
CA GLY A 109 -4.45 20.36 -31.05
C GLY A 109 -2.92 20.53 -30.98
N LYS A 110 -2.44 21.49 -30.18
CA LYS A 110 -1.01 21.72 -29.90
C LYS A 110 -0.50 20.98 -28.66
N ASN A 111 -1.40 20.32 -27.92
CA ASN A 111 -1.11 19.74 -26.62
C ASN A 111 -1.01 18.22 -26.69
N ILE A 112 -0.21 17.63 -25.79
CA ILE A 112 -0.15 16.18 -25.61
C ILE A 112 -1.20 15.79 -24.58
N LYS A 113 -2.04 14.81 -24.92
CA LYS A 113 -3.03 14.20 -24.02
C LYS A 113 -2.61 12.77 -23.72
N PHE A 114 -2.44 12.44 -22.45
CA PHE A 114 -2.26 11.05 -22.03
C PHE A 114 -3.62 10.39 -21.86
N VAL A 115 -3.78 9.22 -22.48
CA VAL A 115 -4.96 8.36 -22.32
C VAL A 115 -4.51 7.10 -21.60
N TYR A 116 -5.23 6.75 -20.54
CA TYR A 116 -4.97 5.60 -19.70
C TYR A 116 -6.16 4.66 -19.75
N ARG A 117 -5.95 3.42 -20.19
CA ARG A 117 -6.95 2.36 -20.25
C ARG A 117 -6.72 1.37 -19.13
N ILE A 118 -7.78 1.02 -18.40
CA ILE A 118 -7.74 0.02 -17.35
C ILE A 118 -8.79 -1.04 -17.64
N LYS A 119 -8.38 -2.30 -17.53
CA LYS A 119 -9.27 -3.45 -17.45
C LYS A 119 -9.07 -4.12 -16.10
N ALA A 120 -10.13 -4.26 -15.33
CA ALA A 120 -10.08 -4.76 -13.97
C ALA A 120 -11.21 -5.75 -13.69
N ASN A 121 -10.96 -6.77 -12.87
CA ASN A 121 -11.99 -7.66 -12.34
C ASN A 121 -12.49 -7.13 -11.00
N ILE A 122 -13.73 -7.43 -10.68
CA ILE A 122 -14.30 -7.22 -9.35
C ILE A 122 -14.11 -8.51 -8.54
N ASP A 123 -13.35 -8.42 -7.46
CA ASP A 123 -13.16 -9.51 -6.51
C ASP A 123 -14.38 -9.66 -5.59
N VAL A 124 -15.39 -10.35 -6.11
CA VAL A 124 -16.62 -10.64 -5.37
C VAL A 124 -16.34 -11.51 -4.13
N SER A 125 -15.27 -12.31 -4.14
CA SER A 125 -14.94 -13.22 -3.04
C SER A 125 -14.49 -12.48 -1.77
N ASN A 126 -13.92 -11.28 -1.93
CA ASN A 126 -13.42 -10.43 -0.86
C ASN A 126 -14.40 -9.30 -0.49
N LEU A 127 -15.56 -9.22 -1.14
CA LEU A 127 -16.48 -8.09 -1.00
C LEU A 127 -17.03 -7.94 0.44
N ASN A 128 -17.44 -9.04 1.08
CA ASN A 128 -17.96 -9.00 2.45
C ASN A 128 -16.91 -8.55 3.47
N SER A 129 -15.69 -9.08 3.38
CA SER A 129 -14.58 -8.69 4.25
C SER A 129 -14.20 -7.22 4.07
N GLN A 130 -14.29 -6.68 2.86
CA GLN A 130 -14.04 -5.24 2.64
C GLN A 130 -15.16 -4.36 3.21
N ILE A 131 -16.43 -4.80 3.11
CA ILE A 131 -17.56 -4.10 3.73
C ILE A 131 -17.39 -4.03 5.25
N GLU A 132 -17.07 -5.15 5.90
CA GLU A 132 -16.85 -5.20 7.36
C GLU A 132 -15.71 -4.27 7.80
N ARG A 133 -14.59 -4.28 7.06
CA ARG A 133 -13.42 -3.42 7.35
C ARG A 133 -13.72 -1.94 7.22
N VAL A 134 -14.57 -1.55 6.28
CA VAL A 134 -15.00 -0.15 6.10
C VAL A 134 -15.95 0.27 7.23
N LEU A 135 -16.89 -0.60 7.60
CA LEU A 135 -17.81 -0.35 8.71
C LEU A 135 -17.10 -0.26 10.06
N SER A 136 -16.01 -1.01 10.26
CA SER A 136 -15.24 -0.99 11.52
C SER A 136 -14.26 0.18 11.64
N ASN A 137 -13.90 0.86 10.54
CA ASN A 137 -12.84 1.89 10.49
C ASN A 137 -13.32 3.27 10.00
N LYS A 138 -14.54 3.67 10.38
CA LYS A 138 -15.21 4.90 9.88
C LYS A 138 -14.41 6.19 10.07
N GLU A 139 -13.66 6.33 11.15
CA GLU A 139 -12.89 7.55 11.43
C GLU A 139 -11.65 7.70 10.53
N VAL A 140 -11.00 6.59 10.16
CA VAL A 140 -9.90 6.59 9.18
C VAL A 140 -10.45 6.93 7.79
N LEU A 141 -11.63 6.38 7.46
CA LEU A 141 -12.35 6.68 6.23
C LEU A 141 -12.65 8.18 6.10
N ARG A 142 -13.21 8.79 7.15
CA ARG A 142 -13.54 10.23 7.16
C ARG A 142 -12.34 11.11 6.89
N LYS A 143 -11.19 10.79 7.49
CA LYS A 143 -9.95 11.54 7.25
C LYS A 143 -9.47 11.40 5.81
N ASN A 144 -9.54 10.19 5.24
CA ASN A 144 -9.18 9.95 3.84
C ASN A 144 -10.10 10.70 2.87
N VAL A 145 -11.42 10.69 3.13
CA VAL A 145 -12.39 11.44 2.32
C VAL A 145 -12.11 12.95 2.33
N VAL A 146 -11.76 13.52 3.48
CA VAL A 146 -11.39 14.95 3.58
C VAL A 146 -10.14 15.26 2.76
N LEU A 147 -9.13 14.36 2.79
CA LEU A 147 -7.92 14.53 1.98
C LEU A 147 -8.21 14.38 0.48
N GLU A 148 -9.08 13.46 0.08
CA GLU A 148 -9.51 13.30 -1.31
C GLU A 148 -10.29 14.52 -1.82
N GLN A 149 -11.18 15.07 -0.99
CA GLN A 149 -11.88 16.33 -1.29
C GLN A 149 -10.89 17.47 -1.48
N ARG A 150 -9.84 17.53 -0.64
CA ARG A 150 -8.77 18.54 -0.80
C ARG A 150 -8.02 18.38 -2.11
N ILE A 151 -7.65 17.16 -2.49
CA ILE A 151 -7.01 16.88 -3.79
C ILE A 151 -7.93 17.31 -4.93
N SER A 152 -9.20 16.92 -4.91
CA SER A 152 -10.16 17.29 -5.95
C SER A 152 -10.35 18.81 -6.07
N SER A 153 -10.32 19.55 -4.95
CA SER A 153 -10.40 21.00 -4.97
C SER A 153 -9.18 21.65 -5.63
N LEU A 154 -7.97 21.19 -5.30
CA LEU A 154 -6.72 21.69 -5.87
C LEU A 154 -6.61 21.40 -7.37
N GLU A 155 -7.19 20.30 -7.84
CA GLU A 155 -7.20 19.95 -9.25
C GLU A 155 -8.15 20.80 -10.08
N LYS A 156 -9.34 21.10 -9.54
CA LYS A 156 -10.27 22.05 -10.16
C LYS A 156 -9.66 23.45 -10.22
N GLU A 157 -8.96 23.83 -9.17
CA GLU A 157 -8.20 25.08 -9.14
C GLU A 157 -7.11 25.08 -10.21
N ASN A 158 -6.32 24.00 -10.33
CA ASN A 158 -5.31 23.86 -11.37
C ASN A 158 -5.88 23.90 -12.79
N ALA A 159 -7.00 23.24 -13.04
CA ALA A 159 -7.67 23.32 -14.34
C ALA A 159 -8.06 24.77 -14.67
N SER A 160 -8.56 25.51 -13.68
CA SER A 160 -8.93 26.91 -13.83
C SER A 160 -7.70 27.80 -14.05
N LEU A 161 -6.62 27.59 -13.29
CA LEU A 161 -5.36 28.31 -13.43
C LEU A 161 -4.70 28.05 -14.79
N LYS A 162 -4.77 26.82 -15.31
CA LYS A 162 -4.27 26.47 -16.64
C LYS A 162 -5.04 27.19 -17.75
N ASN A 163 -6.35 27.30 -17.62
CA ASN A 163 -7.15 28.11 -18.53
C ASN A 163 -6.78 29.59 -18.46
N SER A 164 -6.55 30.12 -17.25
CA SER A 164 -6.08 31.51 -17.06
C SER A 164 -4.67 31.74 -17.62
N TYR A 165 -3.77 30.76 -17.50
CA TYR A 165 -2.43 30.78 -18.08
C TYR A 165 -2.48 30.85 -19.62
N ASN A 166 -3.31 30.01 -20.24
CA ASN A 166 -3.47 29.98 -21.70
C ASN A 166 -4.05 31.28 -22.27
N ASN A 167 -4.88 31.97 -21.50
CA ASN A 167 -5.53 33.23 -21.90
C ASN A 167 -4.78 34.49 -21.44
N ALA A 168 -3.63 34.36 -20.78
CA ALA A 168 -2.88 35.49 -20.24
C ALA A 168 -2.17 36.31 -21.34
N SER A 169 -2.34 37.63 -21.29
CA SER A 169 -1.86 38.55 -22.34
C SER A 169 -0.40 38.98 -22.18
N ASN A 170 0.21 38.76 -21.02
CA ASN A 170 1.60 39.18 -20.75
C ASN A 170 2.40 38.15 -19.93
N GLU A 171 3.73 38.23 -20.06
CA GLU A 171 4.69 37.30 -19.45
C GLU A 171 4.60 37.28 -17.91
N SER A 172 4.34 38.43 -17.28
CA SER A 172 4.21 38.54 -15.82
C SER A 172 3.00 37.77 -15.29
N GLN A 173 1.86 37.83 -15.99
CA GLN A 173 0.67 37.04 -15.66
C GLN A 173 0.92 35.54 -15.86
N LYS A 174 1.58 35.16 -16.95
CA LYS A 174 1.96 33.76 -17.20
C LYS A 174 2.85 33.20 -16.08
N ASN A 175 3.87 33.95 -15.67
CA ASN A 175 4.76 33.56 -14.56
C ASN A 175 4.02 33.42 -13.22
N LEU A 176 3.04 34.29 -12.95
CA LEU A 176 2.19 34.17 -11.75
C LEU A 176 1.37 32.88 -11.75
N TYR A 177 0.65 32.61 -12.84
CA TYR A 177 -0.17 31.39 -12.93
C TYR A 177 0.69 30.12 -12.89
N GLN A 178 1.89 30.14 -13.51
CA GLN A 178 2.82 29.02 -13.45
C GLN A 178 3.28 28.72 -12.02
N LYS A 179 3.56 29.76 -11.22
CA LYS A 179 3.92 29.59 -9.81
C LYS A 179 2.77 28.97 -8.99
N LEU A 180 1.54 29.42 -9.19
CA LEU A 180 0.35 28.92 -8.49
C LEU A 180 0.03 27.47 -8.86
N ILE A 181 0.16 27.11 -10.14
CA ILE A 181 0.00 25.72 -10.61
C ILE A 181 1.03 24.82 -9.93
N LEU A 182 2.30 25.23 -9.91
CA LEU A 182 3.38 24.46 -9.28
C LEU A 182 3.18 24.31 -7.76
N GLU A 183 2.71 25.36 -7.09
CA GLU A 183 2.38 25.32 -5.66
C GLU A 183 1.25 24.31 -5.37
N ASN A 184 0.19 24.33 -6.17
CA ASN A 184 -0.92 23.38 -6.04
C ASN A 184 -0.49 21.94 -6.36
N GLU A 185 0.34 21.72 -7.37
CA GLU A 185 0.93 20.41 -7.67
C GLU A 185 1.79 19.89 -6.51
N ASN A 186 2.59 20.76 -5.88
CA ASN A 186 3.35 20.41 -4.68
C ASN A 186 2.43 20.10 -3.49
N ASN A 187 1.34 20.84 -3.31
CA ASN A 187 0.36 20.58 -2.26
C ASN A 187 -0.39 19.26 -2.48
N ILE A 188 -0.69 18.91 -3.73
CA ILE A 188 -1.23 17.60 -4.11
C ILE A 188 -0.22 16.50 -3.80
N ALA A 189 1.04 16.65 -4.22
CA ALA A 189 2.13 15.70 -3.95
C ALA A 189 2.37 15.52 -2.44
N ASN A 190 2.29 16.59 -1.67
CA ASN A 190 2.38 16.54 -0.21
C ASN A 190 1.16 15.85 0.39
N THR A 191 -0.05 16.09 -0.11
CA THR A 191 -1.29 15.41 0.34
C THR A 191 -1.24 13.90 0.11
N PHE A 192 -0.64 13.43 -1.00
CA PHE A 192 -0.36 12.01 -1.21
C PHE A 192 0.66 11.42 -0.23
N ARG A 193 1.59 12.23 0.30
CA ARG A 193 2.49 11.82 1.39
C ARG A 193 1.78 11.71 2.75
N TYR A 194 0.57 12.26 2.88
CA TYR A 194 -0.24 12.24 4.12
C TYR A 194 -1.31 11.14 4.13
N THR A 195 -1.52 10.39 3.04
CA THR A 195 -2.33 9.16 3.08
C THR A 195 -1.43 8.01 3.54
N GLU A 196 -1.43 7.67 4.84
CA GLU A 196 -0.80 6.44 5.35
C GLU A 196 -1.44 5.22 4.65
N ARG A 197 -0.84 4.76 3.55
CA ARG A 197 -1.33 3.56 2.85
C ARG A 197 -0.82 2.26 3.47
N LEU A 198 0.35 2.30 4.12
CA LEU A 198 0.92 1.19 4.86
C LEU A 198 0.71 1.45 6.35
N PRO A 199 -0.27 0.80 7.00
CA PRO A 199 -0.57 1.04 8.41
C PRO A 199 0.52 0.44 9.29
N LYS A 200 0.81 1.09 10.43
CA LYS A 200 1.86 0.65 11.37
C LYS A 200 1.77 -0.83 11.77
N CYS A 201 0.55 -1.36 11.91
CA CYS A 201 0.35 -2.77 12.24
C CYS A 201 0.89 -3.73 11.16
N GLU A 202 0.96 -3.32 9.89
CA GLU A 202 1.50 -4.10 8.76
C GLU A 202 3.03 -4.03 8.64
N MET A 203 3.70 -3.16 9.41
CA MET A 203 5.16 -3.02 9.38
C MET A 203 5.90 -4.10 10.19
N ALA A 204 5.18 -5.00 10.85
CA ALA A 204 5.81 -6.09 11.58
C ALA A 204 6.53 -7.04 10.61
N ILE A 205 7.69 -7.57 10.99
CA ILE A 205 8.36 -8.64 10.23
C ILE A 205 8.59 -9.80 11.18
N GLY A 206 7.97 -10.95 10.89
CA GLY A 206 8.07 -12.13 11.76
C GLY A 206 7.57 -11.86 13.19
N GLY A 207 6.55 -11.02 13.34
CA GLY A 207 6.01 -10.63 14.65
C GLY A 207 6.86 -9.61 15.42
N ILE A 208 7.98 -9.14 14.87
CA ILE A 208 8.80 -8.09 15.49
C ILE A 208 8.27 -6.72 15.05
N THR A 209 7.92 -5.87 16.01
CA THR A 209 7.44 -4.50 15.79
C THR A 209 8.31 -3.48 16.52
N PHE A 210 8.29 -2.23 16.04
CA PHE A 210 8.92 -1.10 16.74
C PHE A 210 8.51 -1.01 18.21
N GLY A 211 9.47 -0.60 19.05
CA GLY A 211 9.26 -0.37 20.47
C GLY A 211 9.17 -1.64 21.33
N ARG A 212 9.14 -2.84 20.74
CA ARG A 212 9.37 -4.08 21.49
C ARG A 212 10.80 -4.14 21.98
N THR A 213 11.08 -4.90 23.02
CA THR A 213 12.44 -5.02 23.57
C THR A 213 13.25 -6.10 22.86
N LEU A 214 14.58 -6.04 22.95
CA LEU A 214 15.44 -7.15 22.49
C LEU A 214 15.16 -8.46 23.24
N ASN A 215 14.74 -8.39 24.51
CA ASN A 215 14.29 -9.54 25.31
C ASN A 215 13.03 -10.20 24.73
N TYR A 216 12.07 -9.41 24.24
CA TYR A 216 10.91 -9.93 23.51
C TYR A 216 11.32 -10.70 22.26
N VAL A 217 12.30 -10.20 21.51
CA VAL A 217 12.81 -10.88 20.32
C VAL A 217 13.48 -12.21 20.70
N LYS A 218 14.27 -12.23 21.77
CA LYS A 218 14.88 -13.47 22.29
C LYS A 218 13.84 -14.51 22.73
N GLN A 219 12.71 -14.08 23.26
CA GLN A 219 11.60 -14.98 23.60
C GLN A 219 11.03 -15.72 22.38
N ILE A 220 11.05 -15.08 21.21
CA ILE A 220 10.47 -15.65 19.98
C ILE A 220 11.52 -16.44 19.20
N TYR A 221 12.74 -15.91 19.11
CA TYR A 221 13.78 -16.41 18.20
C TYR A 221 14.95 -17.10 18.91
N GLY A 222 14.96 -17.12 20.25
CA GLY A 222 16.09 -17.61 21.04
C GLY A 222 17.25 -16.63 21.11
N GLU A 223 18.44 -17.12 21.45
CA GLU A 223 19.64 -16.29 21.47
C GLU A 223 20.15 -16.02 20.05
N PRO A 224 20.59 -14.79 19.73
CA PRO A 224 21.15 -14.46 18.43
C PRO A 224 22.48 -15.17 18.20
N ASN A 225 22.75 -15.54 16.94
CA ASN A 225 24.02 -16.17 16.55
C ASN A 225 25.20 -15.21 16.68
N LYS A 226 24.96 -13.91 16.52
CA LYS A 226 25.99 -12.88 16.64
C LYS A 226 25.37 -11.57 17.16
N ILE A 227 26.14 -10.89 18.01
CA ILE A 227 25.80 -9.57 18.55
C ILE A 227 26.91 -8.59 18.17
N THR A 228 26.56 -7.42 17.65
CA THR A 228 27.53 -6.32 17.45
C THR A 228 27.05 -5.04 18.11
N HIS A 229 27.98 -4.31 18.70
CA HIS A 229 27.73 -3.08 19.42
C HIS A 229 28.31 -1.88 18.65
N PHE A 230 27.58 -0.77 18.68
CA PHE A 230 28.06 0.53 18.25
C PHE A 230 27.71 1.54 19.34
N ALA A 231 28.67 2.39 19.67
CA ALA A 231 28.49 3.49 20.62
C ALA A 231 29.19 4.73 20.06
N GLY A 232 28.44 5.82 19.91
CA GLY A 232 28.92 7.07 19.31
C GLY A 232 27.79 8.10 19.25
N ASP A 233 28.13 9.39 19.20
CA ASP A 233 27.17 10.49 18.97
C ASP A 233 25.90 10.47 19.84
N GLY A 234 26.05 10.12 21.13
CA GLY A 234 24.92 10.10 22.06
C GLY A 234 23.99 8.91 21.91
N VAL A 235 24.37 7.87 21.16
CA VAL A 235 23.57 6.66 20.98
C VAL A 235 24.35 5.38 21.24
N LYS A 236 23.63 4.37 21.74
CA LYS A 236 24.09 2.98 21.76
C LYS A 236 23.17 2.16 20.87
N VAL A 237 23.77 1.39 19.97
CA VAL A 237 23.09 0.52 19.03
C VAL A 237 23.62 -0.89 19.20
N ILE A 238 22.70 -1.85 19.26
CA ILE A 238 22.98 -3.28 19.34
C ILE A 238 22.32 -3.93 18.13
N ASN A 239 23.08 -4.75 17.41
CA ASN A 239 22.56 -5.54 16.31
C ASN A 239 22.59 -7.01 16.72
N TYR A 240 21.43 -7.64 16.71
CA TYR A 240 21.26 -9.09 16.84
C TYR A 240 21.12 -9.69 15.46
N TYR A 241 21.95 -10.69 15.17
CA TYR A 241 21.91 -11.44 13.93
C TYR A 241 21.40 -12.85 14.21
N TYR A 242 20.31 -13.23 13.55
CA TYR A 242 19.76 -14.57 13.55
C TYR A 242 20.00 -15.18 12.16
N GLY A 243 20.91 -16.14 12.12
CA GLY A 243 21.49 -16.65 10.89
C GLY A 243 22.17 -15.54 10.08
N ASN A 244 22.12 -15.69 8.76
CA ASN A 244 22.72 -14.74 7.83
C ASN A 244 21.73 -13.68 7.32
N ASN A 245 20.43 -13.87 7.58
CA ASN A 245 19.39 -13.15 6.85
C ASN A 245 18.56 -12.21 7.71
N LEU A 246 18.43 -12.47 9.03
CA LEU A 246 17.69 -11.60 9.94
C LEU A 246 18.63 -10.76 10.80
N ARG A 247 18.48 -9.44 10.71
CA ARG A 247 19.13 -8.48 11.61
C ARG A 247 18.08 -7.67 12.37
N VAL A 248 18.20 -7.63 13.68
CA VAL A 248 17.35 -6.81 14.56
C VAL A 248 18.21 -5.77 15.24
N VAL A 249 17.76 -4.51 15.22
CA VAL A 249 18.49 -3.36 15.73
C VAL A 249 17.77 -2.83 16.96
N GLY A 250 18.43 -2.86 18.11
CA GLY A 250 18.01 -2.17 19.31
C GLY A 250 18.83 -0.89 19.50
N ARG A 251 18.17 0.23 19.83
CA ARG A 251 18.84 1.52 19.99
C ARG A 251 18.30 2.27 21.20
N VAL A 252 19.20 2.95 21.91
CA VAL A 252 18.87 3.88 22.99
C VAL A 252 19.73 5.13 22.90
N PHE A 253 19.25 6.22 23.48
CA PHE A 253 20.09 7.37 23.78
C PHE A 253 21.05 7.03 24.91
N ALA A 254 22.33 7.24 24.66
CA ALA A 254 23.39 7.02 25.61
C ALA A 254 23.67 8.31 26.39
N ARG A 255 23.88 8.18 27.70
CA ARG A 255 24.34 9.26 28.55
C ARG A 255 25.85 9.29 28.57
N TRP A 256 26.43 10.48 28.58
CA TRP A 256 27.87 10.63 28.71
C TRP A 256 28.27 10.71 30.19
N SER A 257 29.35 10.03 30.56
CA SER A 257 30.08 10.23 31.82
C SER A 257 31.57 10.33 31.55
N LYS A 258 32.30 11.01 32.45
CA LYS A 258 33.77 11.09 32.39
C LYS A 258 34.45 9.74 32.62
N GLU A 259 33.82 8.84 33.37
CA GLU A 259 34.42 7.57 33.82
C GLU A 259 34.19 6.42 32.83
N THR A 260 33.00 6.35 32.24
CA THR A 260 32.58 5.20 31.42
C THR A 260 32.34 5.57 29.95
N GLY A 261 32.52 6.84 29.58
CA GLY A 261 32.09 7.36 28.28
C GLY A 261 30.58 7.27 28.10
N TYR A 262 30.12 7.03 26.87
CA TYR A 262 28.70 6.82 26.60
C TYR A 262 28.19 5.51 27.20
N TYR A 263 27.20 5.58 28.09
CA TYR A 263 26.55 4.44 28.74
C TYR A 263 25.02 4.47 28.57
N SER A 264 24.37 3.32 28.69
CA SER A 264 22.90 3.23 28.70
C SER A 264 22.40 3.13 30.14
N PRO A 265 21.31 3.84 30.51
CA PRO A 265 20.69 3.69 31.83
C PRO A 265 19.84 2.42 31.97
N ILE A 266 19.57 1.70 30.88
CA ILE A 266 18.79 0.45 30.87
C ILE A 266 19.62 -0.73 30.36
N ALA A 267 19.22 -1.94 30.76
CA ALA A 267 19.87 -3.18 30.33
C ALA A 267 19.73 -3.39 28.81
N GLU A 268 20.70 -4.04 28.20
CA GLU A 268 20.74 -4.26 26.74
C GLU A 268 19.51 -5.01 26.22
N GLY A 269 19.04 -6.01 26.98
CA GLY A 269 17.81 -6.74 26.64
C GLY A 269 16.56 -5.85 26.61
N ASP A 270 16.58 -4.70 27.27
CA ASP A 270 15.43 -3.78 27.33
C ASP A 270 15.52 -2.66 26.27
N TYR A 271 16.53 -2.69 25.40
CA TYR A 271 16.62 -1.73 24.31
C TYR A 271 15.41 -1.90 23.38
N PRO A 272 14.73 -0.81 23.02
CA PRO A 272 13.63 -0.88 22.07
C PRO A 272 14.18 -1.20 20.68
N VAL A 273 13.48 -2.07 19.96
CA VAL A 273 13.72 -2.36 18.55
C VAL A 273 13.39 -1.12 17.73
N THR A 274 14.39 -0.66 16.99
CA THR A 274 14.32 0.48 16.06
C THR A 274 14.63 0.09 14.63
N GLY A 275 14.83 -1.20 14.36
CA GLY A 275 14.91 -1.69 13.00
C GLY A 275 14.96 -3.19 12.91
N VAL A 276 14.43 -3.73 11.82
CA VAL A 276 14.44 -5.15 11.49
C VAL A 276 14.74 -5.26 10.01
N ILE A 277 15.71 -6.07 9.61
CA ILE A 277 16.05 -6.27 8.20
C ILE A 277 16.07 -7.77 7.95
N ILE A 278 15.40 -8.18 6.87
CA ILE A 278 15.35 -9.56 6.41
C ILE A 278 15.72 -9.62 4.92
N THR A 279 16.61 -10.55 4.58
CA THR A 279 17.11 -10.74 3.20
C THR A 279 16.71 -12.09 2.60
N ASP A 280 15.87 -12.86 3.29
CA ASP A 280 15.30 -14.10 2.78
C ASP A 280 13.79 -14.22 3.06
N GLY A 281 13.12 -15.14 2.37
CA GLY A 281 11.68 -15.34 2.47
C GLY A 281 11.23 -16.13 3.70
N SER A 282 12.05 -16.21 4.75
CA SER A 282 11.73 -17.01 5.95
C SER A 282 10.69 -16.35 6.85
N LEU A 283 10.57 -15.01 6.79
CA LEU A 283 9.63 -14.22 7.57
C LEU A 283 8.70 -13.42 6.68
N THR A 284 7.49 -13.19 7.18
CA THR A 284 6.44 -12.43 6.49
C THR A 284 6.02 -11.21 7.29
N MET A 285 5.50 -10.23 6.57
CA MET A 285 4.60 -9.22 7.13
C MET A 285 3.24 -9.84 7.52
N PRO A 286 2.42 -9.17 8.35
CA PRO A 286 1.08 -9.66 8.71
C PRO A 286 0.18 -9.89 7.49
N CYS A 287 0.30 -9.04 6.48
CA CYS A 287 -0.36 -9.18 5.18
C CYS A 287 0.13 -10.36 4.33
N GLY A 288 1.14 -11.11 4.77
CA GLY A 288 1.71 -12.27 4.06
C GLY A 288 2.83 -11.96 3.08
N ILE A 289 3.17 -10.69 2.85
CA ILE A 289 4.26 -10.28 1.96
C ILE A 289 5.61 -10.66 2.57
N LYS A 290 6.53 -11.16 1.75
CA LYS A 290 7.90 -11.53 2.14
C LYS A 290 8.93 -11.28 1.05
N VAL A 291 10.21 -11.37 1.43
CA VAL A 291 11.31 -11.43 0.45
C VAL A 291 11.10 -12.62 -0.50
N GLY A 292 11.36 -12.39 -1.79
CA GLY A 292 11.06 -13.31 -2.88
C GLY A 292 9.69 -13.07 -3.53
N ASP A 293 8.80 -12.29 -2.93
CA ASP A 293 7.58 -11.85 -3.60
C ASP A 293 7.84 -10.74 -4.62
N SER A 294 6.92 -10.59 -5.59
CA SER A 294 6.90 -9.41 -6.45
C SER A 294 6.55 -8.16 -5.64
N TYR A 295 7.27 -7.07 -5.90
CA TYR A 295 6.94 -5.75 -5.35
C TYR A 295 5.55 -5.26 -5.77
N LEU A 296 4.98 -5.78 -6.87
CA LEU A 296 3.61 -5.46 -7.27
C LEU A 296 2.60 -5.82 -6.18
N LYS A 297 2.82 -6.88 -5.38
CA LYS A 297 1.95 -7.20 -4.23
C LYS A 297 1.91 -6.08 -3.19
N VAL A 298 3.03 -5.39 -2.98
CA VAL A 298 3.12 -4.24 -2.08
C VAL A 298 2.36 -3.06 -2.68
N VAL A 299 2.53 -2.82 -3.98
CA VAL A 299 1.85 -1.73 -4.69
C VAL A 299 0.34 -1.93 -4.74
N GLU A 300 -0.13 -3.15 -4.98
CA GLU A 300 -1.56 -3.49 -4.95
C GLU A 300 -2.18 -3.23 -3.58
N LYS A 301 -1.45 -3.50 -2.51
CA LYS A 301 -1.98 -3.42 -1.14
C LYS A 301 -1.82 -2.04 -0.49
N PHE A 302 -0.70 -1.39 -0.76
CA PHE A 302 -0.27 -0.17 -0.05
C PHE A 302 0.06 0.98 -1.01
N GLY A 303 -0.14 0.81 -2.32
CA GLY A 303 0.30 1.78 -3.32
C GLY A 303 1.81 1.89 -3.43
N ILE A 304 2.28 2.75 -4.33
CA ILE A 304 3.71 2.94 -4.58
C ILE A 304 4.39 3.70 -3.43
N GLY A 305 5.54 3.20 -2.98
CA GLY A 305 6.40 3.87 -1.99
C GLY A 305 7.31 4.93 -2.62
N ALA A 306 7.92 5.77 -1.79
CA ALA A 306 8.91 6.74 -2.25
C ALA A 306 10.18 6.01 -2.75
N LYS A 307 10.56 6.26 -3.99
CA LYS A 307 11.69 5.58 -4.64
C LYS A 307 13.04 6.16 -4.18
N TYR A 308 14.03 5.31 -3.92
CA TYR A 308 15.43 5.68 -3.65
C TYR A 308 16.41 4.67 -4.26
N VAL A 309 17.71 4.99 -4.28
CA VAL A 309 18.78 4.08 -4.69
C VAL A 309 19.51 3.57 -3.44
N PRO A 310 19.55 2.25 -3.18
CA PRO A 310 20.22 1.72 -2.00
C PRO A 310 21.74 1.94 -2.03
N TYR A 311 22.31 2.41 -0.92
CA TYR A 311 23.74 2.77 -0.83
C TYR A 311 24.73 1.64 -1.15
N LYS A 312 24.36 0.37 -0.87
CA LYS A 312 25.24 -0.80 -1.10
C LYS A 312 24.85 -1.66 -2.30
N HIS A 313 23.73 -1.32 -2.96
CA HIS A 313 23.14 -2.12 -4.02
C HIS A 313 22.58 -1.19 -5.10
N GLU A 314 23.47 -0.55 -5.85
CA GLU A 314 23.12 0.39 -6.92
C GLU A 314 22.33 -0.29 -8.06
N ASP A 315 22.43 -1.61 -8.16
CA ASP A 315 21.67 -2.45 -9.09
C ASP A 315 20.21 -2.68 -8.67
N ARG A 316 19.83 -2.24 -7.46
CA ARG A 316 18.48 -2.38 -6.90
C ARG A 316 17.74 -1.06 -6.87
N THR A 317 16.42 -1.16 -6.84
CA THR A 317 15.55 -0.04 -6.54
C THR A 317 15.02 -0.16 -5.12
N GLY A 318 15.18 0.91 -4.32
CA GLY A 318 14.58 1.03 -3.00
C GLY A 318 13.22 1.73 -3.07
N TYR A 319 12.28 1.29 -2.22
CA TYR A 319 10.99 1.94 -2.01
C TYR A 319 10.72 2.09 -0.52
N SER A 320 10.28 3.26 -0.09
CA SER A 320 9.99 3.54 1.31
C SER A 320 8.59 4.07 1.61
N TYR A 321 8.12 3.71 2.81
CA TYR A 321 6.85 4.12 3.39
C TYR A 321 7.14 4.68 4.79
N LEU A 322 7.14 6.00 4.90
CA LEU A 322 7.48 6.72 6.14
C LEU A 322 6.22 7.08 6.94
N LEU A 323 6.15 6.64 8.18
CA LEU A 323 5.20 7.10 9.20
C LEU A 323 5.73 8.38 9.85
N ARG A 324 5.34 9.54 9.31
CA ARG A 324 5.86 10.85 9.75
C ARG A 324 5.61 11.18 11.22
N ALA A 325 4.56 10.63 11.84
CA ALA A 325 4.28 10.85 13.26
C ALA A 325 5.35 10.24 14.19
N THR A 326 6.01 9.16 13.74
CA THR A 326 6.96 8.39 14.55
C THR A 326 8.36 8.33 13.96
N LEU A 327 8.56 8.86 12.74
CA LEU A 327 9.79 8.72 11.94
C LEU A 327 10.19 7.25 11.70
N GLU A 328 9.21 6.35 11.79
CA GLU A 328 9.36 4.93 11.48
C GLU A 328 9.15 4.72 9.98
N GLU A 329 9.98 3.89 9.37
CA GLU A 329 9.97 3.63 7.93
C GLU A 329 9.89 2.13 7.68
N MET A 330 9.10 1.74 6.68
CA MET A 330 9.19 0.43 6.04
C MET A 330 9.83 0.60 4.67
N HIS A 331 10.86 -0.19 4.36
CA HIS A 331 11.54 -0.17 3.08
C HIS A 331 11.55 -1.54 2.41
N PHE A 332 11.56 -1.52 1.07
CA PHE A 332 11.71 -2.68 0.21
C PHE A 332 12.82 -2.40 -0.79
N GLN A 333 13.80 -3.30 -0.90
CA GLN A 333 14.74 -3.30 -2.02
C GLN A 333 14.32 -4.36 -3.03
N VAL A 334 14.32 -3.97 -4.30
CA VAL A 334 13.76 -4.74 -5.39
C VAL A 334 14.82 -4.90 -6.49
N ASP A 335 14.98 -6.10 -7.01
CA ASP A 335 15.87 -6.36 -8.15
C ASP A 335 15.31 -5.81 -9.47
N LYS A 336 16.10 -5.96 -10.53
CA LYS A 336 15.72 -5.60 -11.91
C LYS A 336 14.46 -6.32 -12.43
N ASN A 337 14.06 -7.43 -11.82
CA ASN A 337 12.90 -8.22 -12.21
C ASN A 337 11.65 -7.84 -11.40
N GLY A 338 11.74 -6.87 -10.49
CA GLY A 338 10.62 -6.48 -9.65
C GLY A 338 10.40 -7.41 -8.45
N ILE A 339 11.39 -8.22 -8.07
CA ILE A 339 11.32 -9.14 -6.93
C ILE A 339 11.96 -8.50 -5.70
N ILE A 340 11.29 -8.59 -4.56
CA ILE A 340 11.79 -8.12 -3.27
C ILE A 340 12.98 -8.97 -2.87
N CYS A 341 14.15 -8.34 -2.70
CA CYS A 341 15.39 -9.00 -2.25
C CYS A 341 15.74 -8.68 -0.80
N GLU A 342 15.21 -7.58 -0.28
CA GLU A 342 15.35 -7.17 1.10
C GLU A 342 14.10 -6.40 1.49
N MET A 343 13.63 -6.61 2.70
CA MET A 343 12.66 -5.71 3.31
C MET A 343 13.05 -5.44 4.74
N GLY A 344 12.67 -4.28 5.24
CA GLY A 344 13.03 -3.92 6.58
C GLY A 344 12.32 -2.70 7.09
N THR A 345 12.49 -2.51 8.38
CA THR A 345 12.06 -1.33 9.09
C THR A 345 13.23 -0.60 9.70
N SER A 346 13.13 0.73 9.76
CA SER A 346 14.15 1.62 10.31
C SER A 346 13.50 2.85 10.94
N THR A 347 14.22 3.53 11.82
CA THR A 347 13.95 4.93 12.14
C THR A 347 15.03 5.82 11.53
N ASP A 348 14.63 6.90 10.88
CA ASP A 348 15.55 7.98 10.49
C ASP A 348 15.89 8.80 11.75
N PHE A 349 17.12 8.66 12.23
CA PHE A 349 17.71 9.54 13.25
C PHE A 349 19.21 9.63 13.10
#